data_AF-A0A060ZFN7-F1
#
_entry.id   AF-A0A060ZFN7-F1
#
_cell.length_a   1.000
_cell.length_b   1.000
_cell.length_c   1.000
_cell.angle_alpha   90.00
_cell.angle_beta   90.00
_cell.angle_gamma   90.00
#
_symmetry.space_group_name_H-M   'P 1'
#
loop_
_entity.id
_entity.type
_entity.pdbx_description
1 polymer ?
#
loop_
_entity_poly.entity_id
_entity_poly.type
_entity_poly.pdbx_seq_one_letter_code
_entity_poly.pdbx_strand_id
1 'polypeptide(L)'
;MYPGWTDVSFLLCYCSDILREFNPSLTGFSVGKGKEHTPQAFLNQAVAGGKAKDIPEQVRALVARMKNDSLVNFQEDWKVITLFIGGNDMCDYCHSSLFYSTENYVRHIRESLDYLHKQVGAEGVSQFSLNLSLFHLLAFTDQIR
;
A
#
# COMPACT_ATOMS: atom_id res chain seq x y z
N MET A 1 20.79 11.28 -5.38
CA MET A 1 19.83 10.54 -4.55
C MET A 1 20.38 10.51 -3.13
N TYR A 2 19.75 11.20 -2.18
CA TYR A 2 20.25 11.31 -0.80
C TYR A 2 20.05 9.97 -0.05
N PRO A 3 21.06 9.48 0.69
CA PRO A 3 21.06 8.14 1.30
C PRO A 3 20.05 7.93 2.45
N GLY A 4 19.23 8.93 2.81
CA GLY A 4 18.22 8.85 3.87
C GLY A 4 16.80 8.50 3.42
N TRP A 5 16.52 8.42 2.12
CA TRP A 5 15.16 8.17 1.57
C TRP A 5 14.84 6.69 1.31
N THR A 6 15.70 5.77 1.73
CA THR A 6 15.47 4.33 1.59
C THR A 6 14.48 3.79 2.62
N ASP A 7 14.13 4.59 3.63
CA ASP A 7 13.30 4.19 4.75
C ASP A 7 11.88 4.77 4.60
N VAL A 8 11.04 4.03 3.86
CA VAL A 8 9.62 4.34 3.60
C VAL A 8 8.73 4.25 4.86
N SER A 9 9.32 3.91 6.00
CA SER A 9 8.65 3.61 7.27
C SER A 9 8.08 4.85 8.00
N PHE A 10 8.62 6.06 7.77
CA PHE A 10 8.33 7.21 8.63
C PHE A 10 6.93 7.83 8.45
N LEU A 11 6.47 8.03 7.21
CA LEU A 11 5.16 8.65 6.97
C LEU A 11 4.00 7.69 7.34
N LEU A 12 4.27 6.40 7.18
CA LEU A 12 3.29 5.34 7.35
C LEU A 12 2.96 5.06 8.83
N CYS A 13 3.93 5.25 9.72
CA CYS A 13 3.75 5.11 11.16
C CYS A 13 2.72 6.12 11.70
N TYR A 14 2.77 7.37 11.23
CA TYR A 14 1.90 8.44 11.77
C TYR A 14 0.41 8.19 11.46
N CYS A 15 0.08 7.73 10.25
CA CYS A 15 -1.30 7.37 9.92
C CYS A 15 -1.81 6.21 10.78
N SER A 16 -0.98 5.20 11.03
CA SER A 16 -1.35 4.10 11.91
C SER A 16 -1.56 4.53 13.36
N ASP A 17 -0.77 5.48 13.84
CA ASP A 17 -0.88 6.00 15.21
C ASP A 17 -2.21 6.73 15.43
N ILE A 18 -2.63 7.58 14.48
CA ILE A 18 -3.93 8.27 14.55
C ILE A 18 -5.09 7.28 14.53
N LEU A 19 -5.06 6.29 13.63
CA LEU A 19 -6.14 5.29 13.55
C LEU A 19 -6.23 4.45 14.83
N ARG A 20 -5.09 4.21 15.49
CA ARG A 20 -5.02 3.47 16.75
C ARG A 20 -5.63 4.20 17.93
N GLU A 21 -5.72 5.53 17.90
CA GLU A 21 -6.47 6.31 18.91
C GLU A 21 -7.97 5.97 18.91
N PHE A 22 -8.53 5.67 17.74
CA PHE A 22 -9.95 5.33 17.58
C PHE A 22 -10.20 3.83 17.68
N ASN A 23 -9.19 3.03 17.38
CA ASN A 23 -9.25 1.58 17.52
C ASN A 23 -7.89 0.98 17.97
N PRO A 24 -7.74 0.69 19.27
CA PRO A 24 -6.52 0.08 19.81
C PRO A 24 -6.21 -1.32 19.26
N SER A 25 -7.21 -2.03 18.72
CA SER A 25 -7.07 -3.39 18.17
C SER A 25 -6.58 -3.41 16.72
N LEU A 26 -6.33 -2.23 16.12
CA LEU A 26 -5.82 -2.10 14.76
C LEU A 26 -4.55 -2.92 14.58
N THR A 27 -4.47 -3.69 13.49
CA THR A 27 -3.26 -4.39 13.07
C THR A 27 -3.00 -4.12 11.58
N GLY A 28 -1.84 -4.55 11.06
CA GLY A 28 -1.45 -4.32 9.67
C GLY A 28 -0.29 -3.34 9.48
N PHE A 29 0.04 -2.57 10.52
CA PHE A 29 1.09 -1.55 10.47
C PHE A 29 2.51 -2.14 10.56
N SER A 30 3.47 -1.44 9.95
CA SER A 30 4.90 -1.78 10.05
C SER A 30 5.46 -1.48 11.44
N VAL A 31 6.41 -2.30 11.90
CA VAL A 31 7.10 -2.14 13.18
C VAL A 31 8.61 -2.02 12.97
N GLY A 32 9.17 -0.86 13.30
CA GLY A 32 10.59 -0.58 13.11
C GLY A 32 10.97 -0.30 11.65
N LYS A 33 12.23 -0.54 11.30
CA LYS A 33 12.78 -0.27 9.96
C LYS A 33 12.98 -1.57 9.20
N GLY A 34 12.58 -1.59 7.93
CA GLY A 34 12.59 -2.81 7.12
C GLY A 34 12.32 -2.56 5.64
N LYS A 35 12.38 -3.64 4.85
CA LYS A 35 11.98 -3.67 3.43
C LYS A 35 10.69 -4.47 3.29
N GLU A 36 10.05 -4.42 2.14
CA GLU A 36 8.76 -5.05 1.82
C GLU A 36 8.69 -6.56 2.15
N HIS A 37 9.82 -7.25 2.15
CA HIS A 37 9.92 -8.68 2.47
C HIS A 37 10.35 -8.98 3.91
N THR A 38 10.73 -7.97 4.69
CA THR A 38 11.20 -8.20 6.05
C THR A 38 10.01 -8.32 7.02
N PRO A 39 10.16 -9.04 8.15
CA PRO A 39 9.08 -9.19 9.13
C PRO A 39 8.52 -7.84 9.63
N GLN A 40 9.40 -6.84 9.75
CA GLN A 40 9.10 -5.47 10.19
C GLN A 40 8.07 -4.76 9.31
N ALA A 41 8.01 -5.06 8.01
CA ALA A 41 7.07 -4.39 7.13
C ALA A 41 5.62 -4.78 7.42
N PHE A 42 5.38 -5.98 7.97
CA PHE A 42 4.05 -6.56 8.10
C PHE A 42 3.25 -6.39 6.79
N LEU A 43 2.06 -5.81 6.77
CA LEU A 43 1.28 -5.66 5.53
C LEU A 43 1.78 -4.56 4.58
N ASN A 44 2.79 -3.78 4.96
CA ASN A 44 3.38 -2.78 4.08
C ASN A 44 4.15 -3.47 2.94
N GLN A 45 3.75 -3.23 1.69
CA GLN A 45 4.39 -3.79 0.49
C GLN A 45 5.05 -2.73 -0.37
N ALA A 46 5.35 -1.59 0.24
CA ALA A 46 5.80 -0.43 -0.49
C ALA A 46 7.32 -0.44 -0.68
N VAL A 47 7.75 -0.18 -1.92
CA VAL A 47 9.16 -0.24 -2.31
C VAL A 47 9.70 1.16 -2.57
N ALA A 48 10.83 1.50 -1.93
CA ALA A 48 11.51 2.77 -2.16
C ALA A 48 11.85 2.95 -3.65
N GLY A 49 11.48 4.09 -4.25
CA GLY A 49 11.66 4.34 -5.68
C GLY A 49 10.64 3.65 -6.61
N GLY A 50 9.66 2.91 -6.05
CA GLY A 50 8.60 2.28 -6.82
C GLY A 50 7.77 3.27 -7.63
N LYS A 51 7.24 2.80 -8.76
CA LYS A 51 6.48 3.58 -9.75
C LYS A 51 5.11 2.96 -10.00
N ALA A 52 4.24 3.65 -10.73
CA ALA A 52 2.89 3.14 -11.02
C ALA A 52 2.92 1.75 -11.65
N LYS A 53 3.88 1.48 -12.54
CA LYS A 53 4.07 0.16 -13.17
C LYS A 53 4.32 -0.99 -12.20
N ASP A 54 4.83 -0.71 -11.00
CA ASP A 54 5.20 -1.71 -10.00
C ASP A 54 4.03 -2.02 -9.03
N ILE A 55 3.00 -1.16 -9.00
CA ILE A 55 1.85 -1.31 -8.09
C ILE A 55 1.07 -2.61 -8.30
N PRO A 56 0.79 -3.08 -9.54
CA PRO A 56 0.06 -4.33 -9.73
C PRO A 56 0.73 -5.52 -9.02
N GLU A 57 2.06 -5.57 -8.98
CA GLU A 57 2.81 -6.62 -8.29
C GLU A 57 2.75 -6.44 -6.76
N GLN A 58 2.97 -5.23 -6.26
CA GLN A 58 2.90 -4.92 -4.82
C GLN A 58 1.51 -5.24 -4.23
N VAL A 59 0.45 -4.95 -4.98
CA VAL A 59 -0.93 -5.26 -4.60
C VAL A 59 -1.19 -6.77 -4.56
N ARG A 60 -0.67 -7.53 -5.54
CA ARG A 60 -0.78 -9.00 -5.51
C ARG A 60 -0.04 -9.59 -4.31
N ALA A 61 1.16 -9.09 -4.02
CA ALA A 61 1.94 -9.49 -2.86
C ALA A 61 1.21 -9.18 -1.55
N LEU A 62 0.59 -7.99 -1.43
CA LEU A 62 -0.21 -7.59 -0.28
C LEU A 62 -1.38 -8.55 -0.05
N VAL A 63 -2.17 -8.85 -1.09
CA VAL A 63 -3.30 -9.78 -0.99
C VAL A 63 -2.82 -11.18 -0.60
N ALA A 64 -1.75 -11.68 -1.21
CA ALA A 64 -1.18 -12.97 -0.85
C ALA A 64 -0.72 -13.01 0.63
N ARG A 65 -0.10 -11.93 1.11
CA ARG A 65 0.36 -11.80 2.49
C ARG A 65 -0.82 -11.79 3.47
N MET A 66 -1.87 -11.02 3.19
CA MET A 66 -3.07 -11.00 4.03
C MET A 66 -3.77 -12.35 4.09
N LYS A 67 -3.83 -13.09 2.98
CA LYS A 67 -4.44 -14.45 2.95
C LYS A 67 -3.61 -15.50 3.68
N ASN A 68 -2.30 -15.29 3.82
CA ASN A 68 -1.38 -16.25 4.43
C ASN A 68 -1.08 -15.93 5.91
N ASP A 69 -1.55 -14.79 6.41
CA ASP A 69 -1.29 -14.36 7.79
C ASP A 69 -2.44 -14.79 8.71
N SER A 70 -2.13 -15.58 9.74
CA SER A 70 -3.13 -16.08 10.70
C SER A 70 -3.70 -15.00 11.61
N LEU A 71 -3.06 -13.83 11.69
CA LEU A 71 -3.53 -12.69 12.49
C LEU A 71 -4.56 -11.83 11.75
N VAL A 72 -4.82 -12.11 10.47
CA VAL A 72 -5.74 -11.36 9.63
C VAL A 72 -6.87 -12.28 9.20
N ASN A 73 -8.10 -11.95 9.57
CA ASN A 73 -9.26 -12.59 8.97
C ASN A 73 -9.54 -11.91 7.63
N PHE A 74 -9.06 -12.53 6.55
CA PHE A 74 -9.17 -11.96 5.21
C PHE A 74 -10.64 -11.73 4.80
N GLN A 75 -11.57 -12.54 5.31
CA GLN A 75 -12.99 -12.45 4.98
C GLN A 75 -13.71 -11.42 5.86
N GLU A 76 -13.52 -11.49 7.18
CA GLU A 76 -14.40 -10.78 8.12
C GLU A 76 -13.88 -9.39 8.52
N ASP A 77 -12.55 -9.21 8.55
CA ASP A 77 -12.00 -7.94 9.01
C ASP A 77 -12.27 -6.81 8.01
N TRP A 78 -12.57 -5.61 8.49
CA TRP A 78 -12.53 -4.46 7.60
C TRP A 78 -11.10 -4.12 7.23
N LYS A 79 -10.91 -3.65 6.00
CA LYS A 79 -9.60 -3.37 5.43
C LYS A 79 -9.56 -1.94 4.90
N VAL A 80 -8.55 -1.16 5.33
CA VAL A 80 -8.23 0.14 4.75
C VAL A 80 -6.91 0.02 4.02
N ILE A 81 -6.95 0.15 2.70
CA ILE A 81 -5.77 0.11 1.85
C ILE A 81 -5.53 1.51 1.31
N THR A 82 -4.38 2.09 1.64
CA THR A 82 -3.95 3.40 1.16
C THR A 82 -2.89 3.22 0.11
N LEU A 83 -3.08 3.78 -1.09
CA LEU A 83 -2.11 3.68 -2.18
C LEU A 83 -1.52 5.07 -2.44
N PHE A 84 -0.20 5.17 -2.32
CA PHE A 84 0.53 6.41 -2.49
C PHE A 84 1.69 6.20 -3.49
N ILE A 85 1.52 6.72 -4.70
CA ILE A 85 2.43 6.52 -5.83
C ILE A 85 2.39 7.74 -6.77
N GLY A 86 3.38 7.88 -7.66
CA GLY A 86 3.41 8.91 -8.71
C GLY A 86 4.54 9.93 -8.60
N GLY A 87 5.14 10.11 -7.41
CA GLY A 87 6.29 11.01 -7.26
C GLY A 87 7.49 10.60 -8.14
N ASN A 88 7.81 9.30 -8.15
CA ASN A 88 8.89 8.77 -8.98
C ASN A 88 8.53 8.77 -10.48
N ASP A 89 7.27 8.46 -10.83
CA ASP A 89 6.80 8.54 -12.22
C ASP A 89 6.97 9.96 -12.79
N MET A 90 6.65 10.99 -12.00
CA MET A 90 6.82 12.39 -12.41
C MET A 90 8.29 12.79 -12.57
N CYS A 91 9.18 12.30 -11.71
CA CYS A 91 10.62 12.53 -11.86
C CYS A 91 11.17 11.95 -13.17
N ASP A 92 10.69 10.78 -13.59
CA ASP A 92 11.17 10.10 -14.80
C ASP A 92 10.40 10.44 -16.07
N TYR A 93 9.29 11.16 -15.95
CA TYR A 93 8.52 11.67 -17.08
C TYR A 93 9.39 12.48 -18.05
N CYS A 94 10.31 13.31 -17.53
CA CYS A 94 11.24 14.11 -18.33
C CYS A 94 12.20 13.26 -19.19
N HIS A 95 12.44 12.00 -18.81
CA HIS A 95 13.33 11.09 -19.53
C HIS A 95 12.58 10.15 -20.48
N SER A 96 11.32 9.80 -20.17
CA SER A 96 10.52 8.93 -21.01
C SER A 96 9.02 9.23 -20.89
N SER A 97 8.58 10.29 -21.54
CA SER A 97 7.18 10.77 -21.47
C SER A 97 6.16 9.77 -22.02
N LEU A 98 6.54 8.95 -23.01
CA LEU A 98 5.67 7.90 -23.54
C LEU A 98 5.47 6.76 -22.54
N PHE A 99 6.53 6.38 -21.82
CA PHE A 99 6.46 5.27 -20.87
C PHE A 99 5.78 5.69 -19.57
N TYR A 100 6.10 6.88 -19.07
CA TYR A 100 5.50 7.48 -17.87
C TYR A 100 4.31 8.40 -18.17
N SER A 101 3.62 8.16 -19.30
CA SER A 101 2.47 8.97 -19.70
C SER A 101 1.33 8.87 -18.67
N THR A 102 0.46 9.87 -18.66
CA THR A 102 -0.73 9.86 -17.79
C THR A 102 -1.62 8.64 -18.06
N GLU A 103 -1.73 8.20 -19.31
CA GLU A 103 -2.50 7.01 -19.69
C GLU A 103 -1.90 5.73 -19.09
N ASN A 104 -0.58 5.57 -19.16
CA ASN A 104 0.10 4.42 -18.57
C ASN A 104 0.00 4.43 -17.05
N TYR A 105 0.17 5.60 -16.43
CA TYR A 105 -0.04 5.78 -15.00
C TYR A 105 -1.44 5.32 -14.60
N VAL A 106 -2.49 5.89 -15.21
CA VAL A 106 -3.90 5.56 -14.93
C VAL A 106 -4.19 4.08 -15.18
N ARG A 107 -3.62 3.49 -16.25
CA ARG A 107 -3.79 2.06 -16.56
C ARG A 107 -3.28 1.17 -15.43
N HIS A 108 -2.09 1.45 -14.91
CA HIS A 108 -1.51 0.65 -13.83
C HIS A 108 -2.27 0.81 -12.50
N ILE A 109 -2.75 2.02 -12.19
CA ILE A 109 -3.58 2.24 -11.01
C ILE A 109 -4.92 1.51 -11.15
N ARG A 110 -5.58 1.61 -12.30
CA ARG A 110 -6.85 0.92 -12.57
C ARG A 110 -6.70 -0.59 -12.46
N GLU A 111 -5.69 -1.18 -13.08
CA GLU A 111 -5.43 -2.64 -12.98
C GLU A 111 -5.31 -3.09 -11.52
N SER A 112 -4.61 -2.29 -10.70
CA SER A 112 -4.39 -2.59 -9.29
C SER A 112 -5.67 -2.48 -8.47
N LEU A 113 -6.47 -1.44 -8.70
CA LEU A 113 -7.76 -1.24 -8.04
C LEU A 113 -8.79 -2.29 -8.46
N ASP A 114 -8.84 -2.66 -9.74
CA ASP A 114 -9.72 -3.71 -10.25
C ASP A 114 -9.37 -5.05 -9.60
N TYR A 115 -8.09 -5.35 -9.45
CA TYR A 115 -7.63 -6.54 -8.74
C TYR A 115 -8.03 -6.52 -7.26
N LEU A 116 -7.80 -5.41 -6.55
CA LEU A 116 -8.22 -5.26 -5.16
C LEU A 116 -9.72 -5.37 -4.99
N HIS A 117 -10.50 -4.74 -5.87
CA HIS A 117 -11.96 -4.82 -5.84
C HIS A 117 -12.44 -6.26 -6.04
N LYS A 118 -11.81 -6.99 -6.97
CA LYS A 118 -12.12 -8.41 -7.21
C LYS A 118 -11.76 -9.32 -6.04
N GLN A 119 -10.63 -9.06 -5.36
CA GLN A 119 -10.14 -9.93 -4.29
C GLN A 119 -10.71 -9.60 -2.91
N VAL A 120 -10.96 -8.32 -2.63
CA VAL A 120 -11.31 -7.83 -1.29
C VAL A 120 -12.76 -7.29 -1.26
N GLY A 121 -13.18 -6.58 -2.31
CA GLY A 121 -14.53 -6.00 -2.41
C GLY A 121 -15.66 -7.03 -2.57
N ALA A 122 -15.35 -8.27 -2.95
CA ALA A 122 -16.32 -9.36 -2.98
C ALA A 122 -16.59 -9.99 -1.60
N GLU A 123 -15.71 -9.76 -0.62
CA GLU A 123 -15.74 -10.49 0.67
C GLU A 123 -15.98 -9.57 1.89
N GLY A 124 -15.93 -8.23 1.77
CA GLY A 124 -16.25 -7.30 2.88
C GLY A 124 -16.12 -5.80 2.54
N VAL A 125 -16.50 -4.92 3.48
CA VAL A 125 -16.39 -3.45 3.34
C VAL A 125 -14.92 -3.03 3.34
N SER A 126 -14.43 -2.62 2.17
CA SER A 126 -13.05 -2.16 1.98
C SER A 126 -13.03 -0.72 1.50
N GLN A 127 -12.37 0.16 2.26
CA GLN A 127 -12.18 1.55 1.84
C GLN A 127 -10.81 1.71 1.18
N PHE A 128 -10.82 2.03 -0.11
CA PHE A 128 -9.63 2.36 -0.87
C PHE A 128 -9.40 3.86 -0.80
N SER A 129 -8.37 4.30 -0.10
CA SER A 129 -8.01 5.72 -0.04
C SER A 129 -6.89 5.99 -1.04
N LEU A 130 -7.23 6.70 -2.11
CA LEU A 130 -6.27 7.27 -3.05
C LEU A 130 -5.98 8.69 -2.59
N ASN A 131 -4.90 8.88 -1.83
CA ASN A 131 -4.42 10.22 -1.54
C ASN A 131 -3.29 10.58 -2.51
N LEU A 132 -3.51 11.64 -3.29
CA LEU A 132 -2.56 12.15 -4.27
C LEU A 132 -1.49 13.03 -3.59
N SER A 133 -0.81 12.51 -2.57
CA SER A 133 0.28 13.19 -1.88
C SER A 133 1.25 12.16 -1.30
N LEU A 134 2.43 12.07 -1.93
CA LEU A 134 3.72 11.52 -1.44
C LEU A 134 3.70 10.40 -0.36
N PHE A 135 4.22 9.23 -0.79
CA PHE A 135 4.75 8.07 -0.04
C PHE A 135 3.81 6.90 0.34
N HIS A 136 3.93 5.82 -0.47
CA HIS A 136 3.86 4.37 -0.20
C HIS A 136 2.57 3.66 0.32
N LEU A 137 2.28 2.47 -0.26
CA LEU A 137 1.08 1.63 -0.01
C LEU A 137 1.00 1.06 1.41
N LEU A 138 -0.10 1.29 2.14
CA LEU A 138 -0.42 0.60 3.41
C LEU A 138 -1.71 -0.18 3.32
N ALA A 139 -1.80 -1.20 4.15
CA ALA A 139 -3.05 -1.87 4.47
C ALA A 139 -3.19 -2.00 5.99
N PHE A 140 -4.36 -1.68 6.50
CA PHE A 140 -4.77 -1.90 7.88
C PHE A 140 -5.95 -2.85 7.91
N THR A 141 -6.05 -3.62 9.00
CA THR A 141 -7.15 -4.54 9.24
C THR A 141 -7.56 -4.47 10.71
N ASP A 142 -8.83 -4.72 10.99
CA ASP A 142 -9.40 -4.61 12.34
C ASP A 142 -10.26 -5.82 12.69
N GLN A 143 -10.27 -6.13 13.99
CA GLN A 143 -10.83 -7.29 14.65
C GLN A 143 -12.11 -6.97 15.44
N ILE A 144 -12.86 -5.89 15.15
CA ILE A 144 -14.13 -5.60 15.85
C ILE A 144 -15.05 -6.82 15.73
N ARG A 145 -15.26 -7.50 16.86
CA ARG A 145 -16.12 -8.66 17.03
C ARG A 145 -17.04 -8.42 18.23
#